data_AF-A0A7S4FF78-F1
#
_entry.id   AF-A0A7S4FF78-F1
#
_cell.length_a   1.000
_cell.length_b   1.000
_cell.length_c   1.000
_cell.angle_alpha   90.00
_cell.angle_beta   90.00
_cell.angle_gamma   90.00
#
_symmetry.space_group_name_H-M   'P 1'
#
loop_
_entity.id
_entity.type
_entity.pdbx_description
1 polymer ?
#
loop_
_entity_poly.entity_id
_entity_poly.type
_entity_poly.pdbx_seq_one_letter_code
_entity_poly.pdbx_strand_id
1 'polypeptide(L)'
;AVPVPDNCPTDFLDVNRTNRTWEPLYFVVLSEEALSSNNVLIPSMGIIALYTTFVIAVARIVRQILVGGAGRAVLEDMPDPRPLLRLVEDIKLAQVEGDMKLEKELYYNLLNIFRDPT
;
A
#
# COMPACT_ATOMS: atom_id res chain seq x y z
N ALA A 1 -6.45 -96.40 4.37
CA ALA A 1 -6.37 -96.13 2.93
C ALA A 1 -7.40 -95.05 2.58
N VAL A 2 -6.94 -93.82 2.33
CA VAL A 2 -7.59 -92.76 1.54
C VAL A 2 -6.44 -91.92 0.96
N PRO A 3 -6.38 -91.65 -0.35
CA PRO A 3 -5.27 -90.94 -0.99
C PRO A 3 -5.48 -89.42 -0.92
N VAL A 4 -4.40 -88.67 -0.68
CA VAL A 4 -4.37 -87.21 -0.88
C VAL A 4 -3.79 -86.96 -2.28
N PRO A 5 -4.43 -86.15 -3.14
CA PRO A 5 -4.00 -85.99 -4.52
C PRO A 5 -2.75 -85.11 -4.63
N ASP A 6 -1.67 -85.69 -5.14
CA ASP A 6 -0.47 -84.98 -5.60
C ASP A 6 -0.76 -84.29 -6.93
N ASN A 7 -1.36 -83.10 -6.88
CA ASN A 7 -1.44 -82.22 -8.04
C ASN A 7 -1.22 -80.76 -7.60
N CYS A 8 0.03 -80.43 -7.27
CA CYS A 8 0.54 -79.07 -7.36
C CYS A 8 1.49 -79.02 -8.58
N PRO A 9 1.23 -78.18 -9.60
CA PRO A 9 2.17 -78.02 -10.69
C PRO A 9 3.43 -77.32 -10.17
N THR A 10 4.52 -78.07 -10.06
CA THR A 10 5.87 -77.56 -9.82
C THR A 10 6.44 -76.99 -11.12
N ASP A 11 5.81 -75.97 -11.69
CA ASP A 11 6.26 -75.36 -12.95
C ASP A 11 6.14 -73.84 -12.91
N PHE A 12 6.91 -73.22 -12.03
CA PHE A 12 7.12 -71.76 -12.11
C PHE A 12 8.58 -71.31 -12.06
N LEU A 13 9.54 -72.24 -12.07
CA LEU A 13 10.95 -71.90 -12.24
C LEU A 13 11.60 -72.81 -13.27
N ASP A 14 11.00 -72.89 -14.46
CA ASP A 14 11.73 -73.37 -15.63
C ASP A 14 12.68 -72.24 -16.08
N VAL A 15 13.87 -72.25 -15.50
CA VAL A 15 14.96 -71.30 -15.73
C VAL A 15 15.68 -71.58 -17.06
N ASN A 16 14.97 -72.08 -18.07
CA ASN A 16 15.55 -72.33 -19.39
C ASN A 16 15.46 -71.08 -20.28
N ARG A 17 16.43 -70.19 -20.08
CA ARG A 17 16.67 -68.98 -20.87
C ARG A 17 17.29 -69.34 -22.23
N THR A 18 16.52 -69.25 -23.32
CA THR A 18 17.07 -68.77 -24.60
C THR A 18 16.04 -67.92 -25.34
N ASN A 19 16.43 -66.68 -25.68
CA ASN A 19 15.69 -65.68 -26.47
C ASN A 19 14.65 -64.80 -25.76
N ARG A 20 14.97 -64.23 -24.59
CA ARG A 20 14.37 -62.94 -24.19
C ARG A 20 15.25 -61.81 -24.70
N THR A 21 14.91 -61.27 -25.87
CA THR A 21 15.49 -60.02 -26.38
C THR A 21 14.95 -58.89 -25.50
N TRP A 22 15.77 -58.42 -24.56
CA TRP A 22 15.45 -57.28 -23.73
C TRP A 22 15.37 -56.05 -24.62
N GLU A 23 14.15 -55.61 -24.95
CA GLU A 23 13.95 -54.35 -25.66
C GLU A 23 14.23 -53.19 -24.68
N PRO A 24 15.08 -52.22 -25.04
CA PRO A 24 15.37 -51.10 -24.17
C PRO A 24 14.12 -50.22 -24.02
N LEU A 25 13.56 -50.20 -22.81
CA LEU A 25 12.49 -49.28 -22.46
C LEU A 25 13.09 -47.88 -22.22
N TYR A 26 12.75 -46.92 -23.07
CA TYR A 26 13.14 -45.52 -22.87
C TYR A 26 12.02 -44.76 -22.19
N PHE A 27 12.36 -44.01 -21.14
CA PHE A 27 11.47 -43.04 -20.54
C PHE A 27 12.02 -41.65 -20.84
N VAL A 28 11.15 -40.76 -21.33
CA VAL A 28 11.46 -39.34 -21.48
C VAL A 28 10.75 -38.63 -20.34
N VAL A 29 11.52 -38.21 -19.34
CA VAL A 29 11.00 -37.43 -18.22
C VAL A 29 11.25 -35.96 -18.54
N LEU A 30 10.17 -35.25 -18.79
CA LEU A 30 10.17 -33.79 -18.82
C LEU A 30 9.87 -33.32 -17.40
N SER A 31 10.92 -33.02 -16.65
CA SER A 31 10.79 -32.38 -15.34
C SER A 31 10.76 -30.88 -15.54
N GLU A 32 9.62 -30.27 -15.25
CA GLU A 32 9.56 -28.82 -15.02
C GLU A 32 10.20 -28.52 -13.66
N GLU A 33 10.90 -27.40 -13.55
CA GLU A 33 11.35 -26.93 -12.25
C GLU A 33 10.12 -26.74 -11.37
N ALA A 34 10.01 -27.54 -10.30
CA ALA A 34 8.96 -27.36 -9.32
C ALA A 34 9.23 -26.03 -8.61
N LEU A 35 8.63 -24.96 -9.13
CA LEU A 35 8.49 -23.70 -8.43
C LEU A 35 7.75 -24.03 -7.14
N SER A 36 8.52 -24.22 -6.06
CA SER A 36 8.03 -24.32 -4.69
C SER A 36 6.98 -23.24 -4.57
N SER A 37 5.72 -23.62 -4.36
CA SER A 37 4.54 -22.75 -4.45
C SER A 37 4.72 -21.49 -3.60
N ASN A 38 5.40 -20.50 -4.16
CA ASN A 38 5.80 -19.27 -3.52
C ASN A 38 5.03 -18.16 -4.23
N ASN A 39 3.70 -18.30 -4.22
CA ASN A 39 2.70 -17.28 -4.55
C ASN A 39 3.26 -16.13 -5.40
N VAL A 40 3.67 -16.40 -6.65
CA VAL A 40 4.38 -15.47 -7.56
C VAL A 40 3.56 -14.19 -7.84
N LEU A 41 2.26 -14.23 -7.54
CA LEU A 41 1.32 -13.12 -7.62
C LEU A 41 1.55 -12.04 -6.54
N ILE A 42 2.01 -12.39 -5.34
CA ILE A 42 2.24 -11.43 -4.25
C ILE A 42 3.48 -10.54 -4.51
N PRO A 43 4.66 -11.06 -4.90
CA PRO A 43 5.83 -10.21 -5.13
C PRO A 43 5.67 -9.33 -6.36
N SER A 44 4.97 -9.80 -7.40
CA SER A 44 4.73 -9.02 -8.62
C SER A 44 3.70 -7.91 -8.42
N MET A 45 2.60 -8.13 -7.68
CA MET A 45 1.70 -7.04 -7.32
C MET A 45 2.25 -6.11 -6.24
N GLY A 46 3.13 -6.60 -5.36
CA GLY A 46 3.73 -5.79 -4.31
C GLY A 46 4.53 -4.60 -4.87
N ILE A 47 5.38 -4.85 -5.86
CA ILE A 47 6.19 -3.78 -6.47
C ILE A 47 5.33 -2.75 -7.22
N ILE A 48 4.28 -3.21 -7.90
CA ILE A 48 3.33 -2.34 -8.62
C ILE A 48 2.53 -1.48 -7.63
N ALA A 49 2.01 -2.09 -6.56
CA ALA A 49 1.27 -1.39 -5.52
C ALA A 49 2.15 -0.38 -4.77
N LEU A 50 3.40 -0.74 -4.49
CA LEU A 50 4.36 0.16 -3.84
C LEU A 50 4.68 1.36 -4.73
N TYR A 51 4.95 1.15 -6.02
CA TYR A 51 5.23 2.23 -6.96
C TYR A 51 4.05 3.19 -7.08
N THR A 52 2.85 2.65 -7.31
CA THR A 52 1.64 3.46 -7.47
C THR A 52 1.30 4.23 -6.19
N THR A 53 1.39 3.60 -5.02
CA THR A 53 1.17 4.26 -3.72
C THR A 53 2.16 5.38 -3.48
N PHE A 54 3.45 5.14 -3.76
CA PHE A 54 4.50 6.16 -3.61
C PHE A 54 4.24 7.36 -4.52
N VAL A 55 3.96 7.13 -5.80
CA VAL A 55 3.66 8.19 -6.77
C VAL A 55 2.41 8.98 -6.35
N ILE A 56 1.35 8.29 -5.90
CA ILE A 56 0.13 8.94 -5.39
C ILE A 56 0.44 9.77 -4.14
N ALA A 57 1.22 9.26 -3.21
CA ALA A 57 1.59 9.98 -1.98
C ALA A 57 2.35 11.27 -2.30
N VAL A 58 3.35 11.20 -3.18
CA VAL A 58 4.09 12.39 -3.65
C VAL A 58 3.16 13.37 -4.35
N ALA A 59 2.30 12.89 -5.25
CA ALA A 59 1.33 13.75 -5.94
C ALA A 59 0.35 14.43 -4.97
N ARG A 60 -0.06 13.76 -3.89
CA ARG A 60 -0.90 14.33 -2.83
C ARG A 60 -0.18 15.42 -2.07
N ILE A 61 1.08 15.21 -1.69
CA ILE A 61 1.89 16.21 -0.99
C ILE A 61 2.10 17.43 -1.87
N VAL A 62 2.50 17.23 -3.13
CA VAL A 62 2.66 18.32 -4.10
C VAL A 62 1.34 19.08 -4.30
N ARG A 63 0.22 18.36 -4.50
CA ARG A 63 -1.10 18.98 -4.58
C ARG A 63 -1.45 19.72 -3.29
N GLN A 64 -1.11 19.23 -2.11
CA GLN A 64 -1.39 19.89 -0.84
C GLN A 64 -0.58 21.17 -0.67
N ILE A 65 0.67 21.21 -1.16
CA ILE A 65 1.47 22.44 -1.14
C ILE A 65 0.90 23.47 -2.12
N LEU A 66 0.48 23.04 -3.31
CA LEU A 66 -0.08 23.93 -4.35
C LEU A 66 -1.52 24.38 -4.06
N VAL A 67 -2.38 23.48 -3.55
CA VAL A 67 -3.82 23.71 -3.33
C VAL A 67 -4.14 24.04 -1.88
N GLY A 68 -3.34 23.58 -0.91
CA GLY A 68 -3.41 24.06 0.48
C GLY A 68 -3.07 25.55 0.60
N GLY A 69 -2.54 26.14 -0.48
CA GLY A 69 -2.50 27.58 -0.69
C GLY A 69 -3.88 28.21 -0.78
N ALA A 70 -4.95 27.57 -1.29
CA ALA A 70 -6.23 28.26 -1.54
C ALA A 70 -6.90 28.86 -0.29
N GLY A 71 -6.75 28.23 0.89
CA GLY A 71 -7.23 28.80 2.16
C GLY A 71 -6.33 29.91 2.70
N ARG A 72 -5.04 29.91 2.36
CA ARG A 72 -4.07 30.96 2.68
C ARG A 72 -4.01 32.06 1.61
N ALA A 73 -4.43 31.77 0.40
CA ALA A 73 -4.40 32.64 -0.76
C ALA A 73 -5.39 33.78 -0.58
N VAL A 74 -6.55 33.54 0.04
CA VAL A 74 -7.48 34.64 0.40
C VAL A 74 -6.83 35.64 1.37
N LEU A 75 -5.89 35.20 2.21
CA LEU A 75 -5.15 36.06 3.13
C LEU A 75 -3.87 36.62 2.49
N GLU A 76 -3.22 35.88 1.59
CA GLU A 76 -2.01 36.30 0.85
C GLU A 76 -2.32 37.23 -0.34
N ASP A 77 -3.48 37.08 -0.99
CA ASP A 77 -4.02 37.94 -2.07
C ASP A 77 -4.82 39.14 -1.52
N MET A 78 -4.81 39.38 -0.20
CA MET A 78 -5.49 40.53 0.37
C MET A 78 -4.87 41.83 -0.18
N PRO A 79 -5.66 42.72 -0.83
CA PRO A 79 -5.13 43.88 -1.54
C PRO A 79 -4.44 44.90 -0.62
N ASP A 80 -4.76 44.90 0.68
CA ASP A 80 -4.07 45.72 1.69
C ASP A 80 -4.08 45.06 3.08
N PRO A 81 -2.93 44.57 3.59
CA PRO A 81 -2.83 43.98 4.94
C PRO A 81 -2.69 45.02 6.07
N ARG A 82 -2.57 46.32 5.77
CA ARG A 82 -2.32 47.37 6.78
C ARG A 82 -3.40 47.48 7.86
N PRO A 83 -4.71 47.36 7.57
CA PRO A 83 -5.75 47.46 8.61
C PRO A 83 -5.69 46.34 9.64
N LEU A 84 -5.34 45.12 9.21
CA LEU A 84 -5.19 43.96 10.08
C LEU A 84 -4.00 44.13 11.03
N LEU A 85 -2.87 44.61 10.50
CA LEU A 85 -1.67 44.86 11.30
C LEU A 85 -1.94 45.89 12.40
N ARG A 86 -2.60 47.00 12.06
CA ARG A 86 -3.00 48.04 13.03
C ARG A 86 -3.89 47.47 14.13
N LEU A 87 -4.88 46.64 13.77
CA LEU A 87 -5.77 46.02 14.74
C LEU A 87 -5.02 45.09 15.72
N VAL A 88 -4.05 44.32 15.24
CA VAL A 88 -3.21 43.46 16.10
C VAL A 88 -2.31 44.30 17.01
N GLU A 89 -1.76 45.40 16.50
CA GLU A 89 -0.99 46.36 17.30
C GLU A 89 -1.85 47.03 18.39
N ASP A 90 -3.09 47.41 18.06
CA ASP A 90 -4.06 47.99 18.98
C ASP A 90 -4.46 47.00 20.09
N ILE A 91 -4.66 45.71 19.76
CA ILE A 91 -4.87 44.65 20.77
C ILE A 91 -3.66 44.56 21.69
N LYS A 92 -2.45 44.62 21.12
CA LYS A 92 -1.23 44.52 21.90
C LYS A 92 -1.06 45.73 22.83
N LEU A 93 -1.46 46.91 22.38
CA LEU A 93 -1.48 48.12 23.18
C LEU A 93 -2.52 48.04 24.31
N ALA A 94 -3.73 47.58 24.02
CA ALA A 94 -4.79 47.39 25.02
C ALA A 94 -4.39 46.40 26.13
N GLN A 95 -3.62 45.35 25.79
CA GLN A 95 -3.03 44.43 26.78
C GLN A 95 -2.03 45.11 27.71
N VAL A 96 -1.26 46.08 27.21
CA VAL A 96 -0.30 46.84 28.01
C VAL A 96 -1.02 47.85 28.90
N GLU A 97 -2.11 48.44 28.42
CA GLU A 97 -2.95 49.38 29.17
C GLU A 97 -3.85 48.68 30.20
N GLY A 98 -4.11 47.38 30.03
CA GLY A 98 -4.94 46.57 30.93
C GLY A 98 -6.45 46.77 30.74
N ASP A 99 -6.89 47.37 29.63
CA ASP A 99 -8.31 47.53 29.31
C ASP A 99 -8.88 46.27 28.65
N MET A 100 -9.36 45.37 29.51
CA MET A 100 -9.96 44.09 29.12
C MET A 100 -11.25 44.22 28.28
N LYS A 101 -11.95 45.36 28.36
CA LYS A 101 -13.16 45.57 27.55
C LYS A 101 -12.78 45.90 26.12
N LEU A 102 -11.83 46.82 25.97
CA LEU A 102 -11.30 47.24 24.67
C LEU A 102 -10.59 46.08 23.96
N GLU A 103 -9.76 45.31 24.68
CA GLU A 103 -9.09 44.11 24.15
C GLU A 103 -10.10 43.14 23.54
N LYS A 104 -11.20 42.88 24.24
CA LYS A 104 -12.25 41.94 23.81
C LYS A 104 -13.01 42.44 22.58
N GLU A 105 -13.29 43.75 22.51
CA GLU A 105 -13.95 44.35 21.34
C GLU A 105 -13.07 44.29 20.09
N LEU A 106 -11.80 44.64 20.22
CA LEU A 106 -10.80 44.52 19.15
C LEU A 106 -10.65 43.06 18.69
N TYR A 107 -10.67 42.10 19.62
CA TYR A 107 -10.60 40.67 19.28
C TYR A 107 -11.84 40.18 18.50
N TYR A 108 -13.05 40.66 18.84
CA TYR A 108 -14.24 40.34 18.07
C TYR A 108 -14.20 40.91 16.66
N ASN A 109 -13.68 42.13 16.49
CA ASN A 109 -13.51 42.73 15.17
C ASN A 109 -12.53 41.90 14.33
N LEU A 110 -11.42 41.44 14.91
CA LEU A 110 -10.46 40.56 14.24
C LEU A 110 -11.11 39.25 13.80
N LEU A 111 -11.88 38.62 14.69
CA LEU A 111 -12.58 37.37 14.40
C LEU A 111 -13.64 37.53 13.30
N ASN A 112 -14.35 38.66 13.29
CA ASN A 112 -15.36 38.94 12.28
C ASN A 112 -14.73 39.09 10.88
N ILE A 113 -13.59 39.77 10.78
CA ILE A 113 -12.81 39.89 9.53
C ILE A 113 -12.32 38.52 9.06
N PHE A 114 -11.89 37.64 9.96
CA PHE A 114 -11.43 36.30 9.60
C PHE A 114 -12.56 35.35 9.20
N ARG A 115 -13.76 35.53 9.77
CA ARG A 115 -14.92 34.67 9.49
C ARG A 115 -15.62 35.03 8.18
N ASP A 116 -15.69 36.31 7.86
CA ASP A 116 -16.42 36.84 6.71
C ASP A 116 -15.43 37.52 5.74
N PRO A 117 -14.88 36.81 4.73
CA PRO A 117 -13.85 37.33 3.82
C PRO A 117 -14.40 38.23 2.70
N THR A 118 -15.58 38.83 2.89
CA THR A 118 -16.27 39.70 1.92
C THR A 118 -15.74 41.11 1.88
#